data_AF-A0A1Y1VNS1-F1
#
_entry.id   AF-A0A1Y1VNS1-F1
#
_cell.length_a   1.000
_cell.length_b   1.000
_cell.length_c   1.000
_cell.angle_alpha   90.00
_cell.angle_beta   90.00
_cell.angle_gamma   90.00
#
_symmetry.space_group_name_H-M   'P 1'
#
loop_
_entity.id
_entity.type
_entity.pdbx_description
1 polymer ?
#
loop_
_entity_poly.entity_id
_entity_poly.type
_entity_poly.pdbx_seq_one_letter_code
_entity_poly.pdbx_strand_id
1 'polypeptide(L)'
;MPIIKDNLEEYFKINFKKKFYLNATNKHDYELTSATRLLEKRRETIEIENGLQLQKQDFATKMELLVNRREELAKRQKNLRDKKIKFEKYLKENDAKRLRAEKKKSEEKKLKEAKQKQIETYKRILNDLLIEKGNQLKQMELNIIYQKYFESILENETEFLEPNDIISRYDTLKATNTDLIMKLRVTQDKIEETQLLFSRNSEEQNNIILNYNNDIAKLQSKLEEYQQRTAKWQSEWDKILNTATEKSLLLGQTKMATNNLFNLVRMNLDNRVRYTSDTNAQLDKIQQFIVGSSYLTILCQELQ
;
A
#
# COMPACT_ATOMS: atom_id res chain seq x y z
N MET A 1 30.43 -97.50 -2.92
CA MET A 1 31.40 -98.51 -2.44
C MET A 1 30.70 -99.86 -2.31
N PRO A 2 30.77 -100.71 -3.34
CA PRO A 2 30.69 -102.16 -3.13
C PRO A 2 31.61 -102.89 -4.12
N ILE A 3 32.89 -103.09 -3.80
CA ILE A 3 33.79 -103.95 -4.63
C ILE A 3 34.63 -104.91 -3.76
N ILE A 4 34.53 -104.84 -2.43
CA ILE A 4 35.49 -105.55 -1.57
C ILE A 4 35.03 -106.97 -1.18
N LYS A 5 33.77 -107.37 -1.44
CA LYS A 5 33.28 -108.69 -0.99
C LYS A 5 33.69 -109.88 -1.87
N ASP A 6 33.88 -109.70 -3.19
CA ASP A 6 34.06 -110.84 -4.09
C ASP A 6 35.49 -111.41 -4.11
N ASN A 7 36.47 -110.71 -3.54
CA ASN A 7 37.88 -111.13 -3.62
C ASN A 7 38.39 -111.86 -2.36
N LEU A 8 37.59 -111.92 -1.30
CA LEU A 8 37.96 -112.59 -0.05
C LEU A 8 37.80 -114.11 -0.16
N GLU A 9 36.74 -114.60 -0.79
CA GLU A 9 36.50 -116.04 -0.95
C GLU A 9 37.55 -116.70 -1.85
N GLU A 10 37.94 -116.01 -2.92
CA GLU A 10 38.97 -116.47 -3.85
C GLU A 10 40.37 -116.43 -3.21
N TYR A 11 40.66 -115.37 -2.43
CA TYR A 11 41.87 -115.28 -1.62
C TYR A 11 41.98 -116.42 -0.60
N PHE A 12 40.89 -116.75 0.11
CA PHE A 12 40.87 -117.87 1.06
C PHE A 12 40.97 -119.24 0.36
N LYS A 13 40.28 -119.46 -0.76
CA LYS A 13 40.39 -120.70 -1.56
C LYS A 13 41.82 -120.94 -2.04
N ILE A 14 42.50 -119.90 -2.54
CA ILE A 14 43.89 -120.00 -3.03
C ILE A 14 44.86 -120.25 -1.88
N ASN A 15 44.70 -119.56 -0.74
CA ASN A 15 45.55 -119.80 0.44
C ASN A 15 45.30 -121.17 1.09
N PHE A 16 44.05 -121.65 1.14
CA PHE A 16 43.72 -122.99 1.64
C PHE A 16 44.32 -124.09 0.75
N LYS A 17 44.23 -123.95 -0.58
CA LYS A 17 44.87 -124.88 -1.53
C LYS A 17 46.40 -124.89 -1.33
N LYS A 18 47.04 -123.72 -1.21
CA LYS A 18 48.50 -123.61 -0.98
C LYS A 18 48.96 -124.30 0.31
N LYS A 19 48.13 -124.31 1.36
CA LYS A 19 48.47 -124.92 2.66
C LYS A 19 48.31 -126.45 2.68
N PHE A 20 47.45 -127.03 1.82
CA PHE A 20 47.28 -128.48 1.70
C PHE A 20 48.39 -129.14 0.88
N TYR A 21 48.89 -128.50 -0.18
CA TYR A 21 49.95 -129.07 -1.02
C TYR A 21 51.33 -129.14 -0.34
N LEU A 22 51.56 -128.39 0.75
CA LEU A 22 52.78 -128.54 1.56
C LEU A 22 52.76 -129.77 2.49
N ASN A 23 51.58 -130.37 2.75
CA ASN A 23 51.42 -131.43 3.75
C ASN A 23 51.13 -132.83 3.17
N ALA A 24 51.20 -133.01 1.85
CA ALA A 24 51.13 -134.34 1.23
C ALA A 24 52.50 -135.04 1.33
N THR A 25 52.81 -135.54 2.51
CA THR A 25 53.96 -136.40 2.79
C THR A 25 53.88 -137.69 1.98
N ASN A 26 54.98 -138.01 1.29
CA ASN A 26 55.25 -139.23 0.53
C ASN A 26 54.74 -140.50 1.24
N LYS A 27 53.75 -141.17 0.65
CA LYS A 27 53.39 -142.56 0.98
C LYS A 27 53.92 -143.48 -0.14
N HIS A 28 55.19 -143.84 -0.07
CA HIS A 28 55.79 -145.09 -0.55
C HIS A 28 57.20 -145.22 0.07
N ASP A 29 57.25 -145.33 1.40
CA ASP A 29 58.45 -145.69 2.17
C ASP A 29 58.52 -147.24 2.23
N TYR A 30 59.17 -147.87 1.25
CA TYR A 30 59.83 -149.17 1.42
C TYR A 30 61.09 -149.15 0.54
N GLU A 31 62.25 -149.18 1.21
CA GLU A 31 63.61 -149.23 0.66
C GLU A 31 64.16 -147.96 0.00
N LEU A 32 64.46 -146.94 0.80
CA LEU A 32 65.40 -145.86 0.44
C LEU A 32 66.51 -145.71 1.51
N THR A 33 67.77 -145.68 1.07
CA THR A 33 68.99 -145.56 1.87
C THR A 33 69.12 -144.19 2.55
N SER A 34 69.81 -144.09 3.69
CA SER A 34 70.05 -142.85 4.46
C SER A 34 70.59 -141.67 3.63
N ALA A 35 71.29 -141.95 2.52
CA ALA A 35 71.83 -140.95 1.59
C ALA A 35 70.75 -140.25 0.74
N THR A 36 69.68 -140.95 0.31
CA THR A 36 68.62 -140.35 -0.52
C THR A 36 67.63 -139.52 0.29
N ARG A 37 67.35 -139.91 1.55
CA ARG A 37 66.54 -139.11 2.49
C ARG A 37 67.20 -137.79 2.88
N LEU A 38 68.54 -137.77 2.97
CA LEU A 38 69.31 -136.55 3.19
C LEU A 38 69.22 -135.61 1.97
N LEU A 39 69.29 -136.15 0.76
CA LEU A 39 69.17 -135.38 -0.48
C LEU A 39 67.77 -134.79 -0.67
N GLU A 40 66.70 -135.54 -0.34
CA GLU A 40 65.33 -135.02 -0.33
C GLU A 40 65.13 -133.93 0.71
N LYS A 41 65.61 -134.12 1.95
CA LYS A 41 65.54 -133.06 2.97
C LYS A 41 66.33 -131.81 2.57
N ARG A 42 67.48 -131.98 1.88
CA ARG A 42 68.28 -130.88 1.34
C ARG A 42 67.53 -130.16 0.21
N ARG A 43 66.85 -130.90 -0.67
CA ARG A 43 65.99 -130.36 -1.71
C ARG A 43 64.78 -129.63 -1.14
N GLU A 44 64.10 -130.17 -0.14
CA GLU A 44 62.99 -129.51 0.57
C GLU A 44 63.47 -128.22 1.26
N THR A 45 64.63 -128.23 1.92
CA THR A 45 65.18 -126.98 2.50
C THR A 45 65.52 -125.95 1.44
N ILE A 46 66.07 -126.37 0.29
CA ILE A 46 66.36 -125.46 -0.83
C ILE A 46 65.07 -124.92 -1.45
N GLU A 47 64.02 -125.72 -1.60
CA GLU A 47 62.72 -125.29 -2.12
C GLU A 47 62.01 -124.33 -1.14
N ILE A 48 62.06 -124.60 0.17
CA ILE A 48 61.53 -123.71 1.21
C ILE A 48 62.34 -122.41 1.27
N GLU A 49 63.66 -122.48 1.18
CA GLU A 49 64.56 -121.31 1.20
C GLU A 49 64.36 -120.46 -0.06
N ASN A 50 64.22 -121.07 -1.24
CA ASN A 50 63.84 -120.38 -2.48
C ASN A 50 62.44 -119.76 -2.39
N GLY A 51 61.46 -120.44 -1.80
CA GLY A 51 60.11 -119.91 -1.57
C GLY A 51 60.08 -118.74 -0.59
N LEU A 52 60.89 -118.79 0.46
CA LEU A 52 61.08 -117.70 1.43
C LEU A 52 61.81 -116.51 0.79
N GLN A 53 62.82 -116.78 -0.04
CA GLN A 53 63.55 -115.77 -0.81
C GLN A 53 62.59 -115.03 -1.77
N LEU A 54 61.73 -115.76 -2.47
CA LEU A 54 60.72 -115.20 -3.36
C LEU A 54 59.68 -114.36 -2.60
N GLN A 55 59.20 -114.84 -1.43
CA GLN A 55 58.30 -114.04 -0.58
C GLN A 55 58.96 -112.78 -0.02
N LYS A 56 60.25 -112.84 0.35
CA LYS A 56 61.02 -111.67 0.77
C LYS A 56 61.15 -110.65 -0.36
N GLN A 57 61.40 -111.11 -1.60
CA GLN A 57 61.43 -110.25 -2.79
C GLN A 57 60.05 -109.64 -3.10
N ASP A 58 58.97 -110.43 -3.05
CA ASP A 58 57.59 -109.95 -3.23
C ASP A 58 57.16 -108.95 -2.14
N PHE A 59 57.60 -109.15 -0.91
CA PHE A 59 57.32 -108.22 0.19
C PHE A 59 58.14 -106.93 0.05
N ALA A 60 59.41 -107.04 -0.34
CA ALA A 60 60.28 -105.89 -0.59
C ALA A 60 59.73 -105.01 -1.72
N THR A 61 59.36 -105.62 -2.86
CA THR A 61 58.74 -104.90 -3.99
C THR A 61 57.41 -104.25 -3.61
N LYS A 62 56.55 -104.92 -2.83
CA LYS A 62 55.31 -104.32 -2.31
C LYS A 62 55.58 -103.17 -1.35
N MET A 63 56.57 -103.27 -0.47
CA MET A 63 56.96 -102.16 0.41
C MET A 63 57.47 -100.97 -0.38
N GLU A 64 58.30 -101.20 -1.39
CA GLU A 64 58.82 -100.14 -2.26
C GLU A 64 57.68 -99.41 -2.98
N LEU A 65 56.70 -100.15 -3.52
CA LEU A 65 55.48 -99.57 -4.13
C LEU A 65 54.65 -98.74 -3.13
N LEU A 66 54.51 -99.21 -1.89
CA LEU A 66 53.76 -98.48 -0.85
C LEU A 66 54.49 -97.22 -0.41
N VAL A 67 55.82 -97.25 -0.29
CA VAL A 67 56.64 -96.08 0.01
C VAL A 67 56.52 -95.06 -1.13
N ASN A 68 56.70 -95.49 -2.38
CA ASN A 68 56.51 -94.66 -3.57
C ASN A 68 55.11 -94.04 -3.60
N ARG A 69 54.07 -94.84 -3.31
CA ARG A 69 52.68 -94.34 -3.27
C ARG A 69 52.45 -93.34 -2.15
N ARG A 70 53.03 -93.56 -0.97
CA ARG A 70 52.96 -92.63 0.17
C ARG A 70 53.63 -91.31 -0.17
N GLU A 71 54.79 -91.34 -0.82
CA GLU A 71 55.49 -90.14 -1.29
C GLU A 71 54.69 -89.38 -2.35
N GLU A 72 54.10 -90.08 -3.33
CA GLU A 72 53.21 -89.46 -4.32
C GLU A 72 52.02 -88.76 -3.67
N LEU A 73 51.37 -89.42 -2.71
CA LEU A 73 50.23 -88.84 -1.99
C LEU A 73 50.64 -87.62 -1.18
N ALA A 74 51.81 -87.66 -0.51
CA ALA A 74 52.35 -86.52 0.20
C ALA A 74 52.65 -85.34 -0.73
N LYS A 75 53.25 -85.60 -1.90
CA LYS A 75 53.49 -84.59 -2.96
C LYS A 75 52.17 -83.98 -3.47
N ARG A 76 51.16 -84.81 -3.75
CA ARG A 76 49.82 -84.34 -4.18
C ARG A 76 49.14 -83.50 -3.11
N GLN A 77 49.20 -83.93 -1.84
CA GLN A 77 48.61 -83.18 -0.73
C GLN A 77 49.29 -81.82 -0.55
N LYS A 78 50.63 -81.77 -0.63
CA LYS A 78 51.38 -80.51 -0.58
C LYS A 78 50.99 -79.58 -1.73
N ASN A 79 50.94 -80.09 -2.96
CA ASN A 79 50.51 -79.33 -4.13
C ASN A 79 49.07 -78.77 -3.99
N LEU A 80 48.14 -79.55 -3.44
CA LEU A 80 46.78 -79.09 -3.19
C LEU A 80 46.73 -77.98 -2.13
N ARG A 81 47.50 -78.10 -1.04
CA ARG A 81 47.62 -77.05 -0.03
C ARG A 81 48.19 -75.76 -0.62
N ASP A 82 49.26 -75.86 -1.40
CA ASP A 82 49.88 -74.70 -2.05
C ASP A 82 48.92 -74.03 -3.04
N LYS A 83 48.17 -74.82 -3.82
CA LYS A 83 47.12 -74.30 -4.71
C LYS A 83 46.00 -73.60 -3.93
N LYS A 84 45.56 -74.16 -2.80
CA LYS A 84 44.53 -73.54 -1.94
C LYS A 84 44.98 -72.17 -1.45
N ILE A 85 46.21 -72.06 -0.93
CA ILE A 85 46.78 -70.79 -0.43
C ILE A 85 46.87 -69.77 -1.58
N LYS A 86 47.34 -70.19 -2.77
CA LYS A 86 47.40 -69.31 -3.95
C LYS A 86 46.01 -68.84 -4.39
N PHE A 87 45.01 -69.73 -4.37
CA PHE A 87 43.63 -69.38 -4.70
C PHE A 87 43.01 -68.41 -3.69
N GLU A 88 43.21 -68.63 -2.39
CA GLU A 88 42.74 -67.71 -1.34
C GLU A 88 43.39 -66.32 -1.48
N LYS A 89 44.70 -66.28 -1.77
CA LYS A 89 45.40 -65.01 -2.04
C LYS A 89 44.83 -64.33 -3.28
N TYR A 90 44.63 -65.06 -4.37
CA TYR A 90 44.05 -64.54 -5.60
C TYR A 90 42.63 -63.99 -5.38
N LEU A 91 41.77 -64.71 -4.65
CA LEU A 91 40.41 -64.27 -4.29
C LEU A 91 40.46 -62.95 -3.51
N LYS A 92 41.28 -62.88 -2.45
CA LYS A 92 41.45 -61.65 -1.66
C LYS A 92 41.92 -60.47 -2.51
N GLU A 93 42.91 -60.69 -3.39
CA GLU A 93 43.41 -59.64 -4.29
C GLU A 93 42.37 -59.22 -5.33
N ASN A 94 41.59 -60.15 -5.86
CA ASN A 94 40.52 -59.87 -6.82
C ASN A 94 39.38 -59.09 -6.16
N ASP A 95 38.92 -59.52 -4.99
CA ASP A 95 37.93 -58.79 -4.20
C ASP A 95 38.44 -57.38 -3.85
N ALA A 96 39.71 -57.23 -3.45
CA ALA A 96 40.31 -55.92 -3.19
C ALA A 96 40.41 -55.04 -4.45
N LYS A 97 40.57 -55.63 -5.64
CA LYS A 97 40.52 -54.90 -6.93
C LYS A 97 39.09 -54.49 -7.28
N ARG A 98 38.11 -55.40 -7.11
CA ARG A 98 36.68 -55.11 -7.33
C ARG A 98 36.22 -53.97 -6.43
N LEU A 99 36.53 -54.05 -5.14
CA LEU A 99 36.09 -53.07 -4.14
C LEU A 99 36.73 -51.68 -4.39
N ARG A 100 38.00 -51.63 -4.81
CA ARG A 100 38.64 -50.37 -5.24
C ARG A 100 38.00 -49.80 -6.50
N ALA A 101 37.69 -50.63 -7.50
CA ALA A 101 37.04 -50.19 -8.72
C ALA A 101 35.61 -49.69 -8.46
N GLU A 102 34.84 -50.38 -7.61
CA GLU A 102 33.50 -49.96 -7.19
C GLU A 102 33.53 -48.64 -6.40
N LYS A 103 34.48 -48.49 -5.47
CA LYS A 103 34.67 -47.25 -4.72
C LYS A 103 34.99 -46.08 -5.66
N LYS A 104 35.96 -46.26 -6.56
CA LYS A 104 36.34 -45.23 -7.55
C LYS A 104 35.16 -44.86 -8.46
N LYS A 105 34.40 -45.85 -8.95
CA LYS A 105 33.19 -45.62 -9.74
C LYS A 105 32.14 -44.82 -8.96
N SER A 106 31.94 -45.13 -7.69
CA SER A 106 30.99 -44.41 -6.82
C SER A 106 31.42 -42.96 -6.59
N GLU A 107 32.70 -42.73 -6.31
CA GLU A 107 33.28 -41.40 -6.10
C GLU A 107 33.21 -40.54 -7.38
N GLU A 108 33.58 -41.10 -8.54
CA GLU A 108 33.46 -40.41 -9.82
C GLU A 108 32.00 -40.07 -10.17
N LYS A 109 31.06 -40.98 -9.87
CA LYS A 109 29.63 -40.72 -10.06
C LYS A 109 29.16 -39.55 -9.19
N LYS A 110 29.51 -39.53 -7.91
CA LYS A 110 29.18 -38.42 -6.99
C LYS A 110 29.79 -37.11 -7.45
N LEU A 111 31.05 -37.12 -7.88
CA LEU A 111 31.73 -35.93 -8.39
C LEU A 111 31.04 -35.39 -9.65
N LYS A 112 30.67 -36.28 -10.59
CA LYS A 112 29.93 -35.92 -11.79
C LYS A 112 28.57 -35.29 -11.45
N GLU A 113 27.82 -35.90 -10.53
CA GLU A 113 26.52 -35.36 -10.08
C GLU A 113 26.67 -33.98 -9.42
N ALA A 114 27.69 -33.78 -8.58
CA ALA A 114 27.98 -32.48 -7.98
C ALA A 114 28.32 -31.42 -9.04
N LYS A 115 29.16 -31.76 -10.02
CA LYS A 115 29.53 -30.88 -11.13
C LYS A 115 28.34 -30.56 -12.04
N GLN A 116 27.48 -31.54 -12.29
CA GLN A 116 26.26 -31.34 -13.08
C GLN A 116 25.31 -30.34 -12.41
N LYS A 117 25.11 -30.45 -11.10
CA LYS A 117 24.35 -29.47 -10.32
C LYS A 117 24.95 -28.06 -10.41
N GLN A 118 26.28 -27.95 -10.32
CA GLN A 118 26.97 -26.66 -10.48
C GLN A 118 26.76 -26.05 -11.88
N ILE A 119 26.82 -26.87 -12.93
CA ILE A 119 26.55 -26.43 -14.31
C ILE A 119 25.12 -25.92 -14.44
N GLU A 120 24.15 -26.62 -13.87
CA GLU A 120 22.73 -26.20 -13.88
C GLU A 120 22.51 -24.91 -13.09
N THR A 121 23.19 -24.70 -11.97
CA THR A 121 23.14 -23.42 -11.25
C THR A 121 23.74 -22.29 -12.07
N TYR A 122 24.91 -22.50 -12.68
CA TYR A 122 25.56 -21.45 -13.48
C TYR A 122 24.79 -21.13 -14.77
N LYS A 123 24.15 -22.12 -15.40
CA LYS A 123 23.26 -21.89 -16.55
C LYS A 123 22.07 -21.01 -16.18
N ARG A 124 21.46 -21.22 -15.01
CA ARG A 124 20.37 -20.37 -14.52
C ARG A 124 20.83 -18.94 -14.30
N ILE A 125 21.92 -18.77 -13.54
CA ILE A 125 22.50 -17.44 -13.27
C ILE A 125 22.85 -16.71 -14.58
N LEU A 126 23.46 -17.41 -15.54
CA LEU A 126 23.80 -16.83 -16.83
C LEU A 126 22.56 -16.36 -17.59
N ASN A 127 21.48 -17.15 -17.58
CA ASN A 127 20.24 -16.78 -18.23
C ASN A 127 19.60 -15.55 -17.57
N ASP A 128 19.58 -15.51 -16.23
CA ASP A 128 19.05 -14.37 -15.47
C ASP A 128 19.85 -13.09 -15.80
N LEU A 129 21.17 -13.17 -15.83
CA LEU A 129 22.05 -12.06 -16.21
C LEU A 129 21.86 -11.62 -17.67
N LEU A 130 21.59 -12.54 -18.60
CA LEU A 130 21.30 -12.19 -19.99
C LEU A 130 19.97 -11.47 -20.14
N ILE A 131 18.95 -11.87 -19.37
CA ILE A 131 17.66 -11.18 -19.31
C ILE A 131 17.85 -9.78 -18.72
N GLU A 132 18.58 -9.65 -17.61
CA GLU A 132 18.87 -8.38 -16.97
C GLU A 132 19.61 -7.43 -17.93
N LYS A 133 20.66 -7.92 -18.60
CA LYS A 133 21.38 -7.17 -19.64
C LYS A 133 20.44 -6.71 -20.75
N GLY A 134 19.56 -7.59 -21.23
CA GLY A 134 18.59 -7.25 -22.26
C GLY A 134 17.63 -6.15 -21.82
N ASN A 135 17.16 -6.18 -20.57
CA ASN A 135 16.32 -5.14 -19.99
C ASN A 135 17.07 -3.82 -19.85
N GLN A 136 18.31 -3.85 -19.36
CA GLN A 136 19.16 -2.66 -19.23
C GLN A 136 19.45 -2.00 -20.59
N LEU A 137 19.73 -2.79 -21.63
CA LEU A 137 19.93 -2.28 -22.99
C LEU A 137 18.67 -1.58 -23.52
N LYS A 138 17.49 -2.18 -23.33
CA LYS A 138 16.23 -1.51 -23.70
C LYS A 138 16.01 -0.20 -22.97
N GLN A 139 16.30 -0.16 -21.67
CA GLN A 139 16.19 1.08 -20.88
C GLN A 139 17.19 2.13 -21.36
N MET A 140 18.42 1.73 -21.67
CA MET A 140 19.44 2.61 -22.25
C MET A 140 18.99 3.17 -23.60
N GLU A 141 18.45 2.33 -24.49
CA GLU A 141 17.93 2.74 -25.80
C GLU A 141 16.78 3.75 -25.68
N LEU A 142 15.86 3.56 -24.73
CA LEU A 142 14.80 4.52 -24.46
C LEU A 142 15.37 5.85 -23.92
N ASN A 143 16.33 5.76 -22.99
CA ASN A 143 16.90 6.94 -22.35
C ASN A 143 17.85 7.74 -23.25
N ILE A 144 18.42 7.12 -24.28
CA ILE A 144 19.32 7.78 -25.23
C ILE A 144 18.63 8.94 -25.96
N ILE A 145 17.31 8.86 -26.13
CA ILE A 145 16.51 9.91 -26.79
C ILE A 145 16.54 11.18 -25.95
N TYR A 146 16.39 11.05 -24.63
CA TYR A 146 16.45 12.19 -23.71
C TYR A 146 17.85 12.77 -23.63
N GLN A 147 18.89 11.93 -23.62
CA GLN A 147 20.26 12.39 -23.66
C GLN A 147 20.53 13.22 -24.93
N LYS A 148 20.18 12.69 -26.11
CA LYS A 148 20.32 13.42 -27.40
C LYS A 148 19.54 14.73 -27.42
N TYR A 149 18.37 14.76 -26.79
CA TYR A 149 17.58 15.98 -26.65
C TYR A 149 18.31 17.02 -25.80
N PHE A 150 18.86 16.64 -24.64
CA PHE A 150 19.66 17.55 -23.82
C PHE A 150 20.94 18.01 -24.52
N GLU A 151 21.65 17.11 -25.20
CA GLU A 151 22.81 17.46 -26.02
C GLU A 151 22.44 18.49 -27.09
N SER A 152 21.32 18.30 -27.79
CA SER A 152 20.83 19.27 -28.78
C SER A 152 20.49 20.63 -28.17
N ILE A 153 19.99 20.69 -26.93
CA ILE A 153 19.78 21.98 -26.24
C ILE A 153 21.12 22.63 -25.92
N LEU A 154 22.07 21.88 -25.37
CA LEU A 154 23.40 22.39 -25.00
C LEU A 154 24.23 22.85 -26.21
N GLU A 155 23.98 22.30 -27.39
CA GLU A 155 24.57 22.78 -28.65
C GLU A 155 24.04 24.17 -29.06
N ASN A 156 22.78 24.48 -28.73
CA ASN A 156 22.12 25.72 -29.14
C ASN A 156 22.21 26.83 -28.08
N GLU A 157 22.17 26.45 -26.81
CA GLU A 157 22.10 27.36 -25.66
C GLU A 157 23.36 27.25 -24.81
N THR A 158 24.03 28.38 -24.58
CA THR A 158 25.29 28.43 -23.81
C THR A 158 25.11 28.71 -22.32
N GLU A 159 23.87 28.93 -21.85
CA GLU A 159 23.55 29.19 -20.44
C GLU A 159 23.77 27.95 -19.55
N PHE A 160 23.71 26.75 -20.13
CA PHE A 160 23.83 25.49 -19.41
C PHE A 160 25.07 24.72 -19.87
N LEU A 161 25.79 24.10 -18.94
CA LEU A 161 27.00 23.32 -19.22
C LEU A 161 26.69 21.82 -19.21
N GLU A 162 25.80 21.39 -18.30
CA GLU A 162 25.40 20.00 -18.15
C GLU A 162 23.87 19.84 -18.20
N PRO A 163 23.35 18.66 -18.61
CA PRO A 163 21.91 18.38 -18.56
C PRO A 163 21.31 18.60 -17.17
N ASN A 164 22.09 18.37 -16.11
CA ASN A 164 21.68 18.57 -14.73
C ASN A 164 21.39 20.06 -14.41
N ASP A 165 22.06 21.00 -15.08
CA ASP A 165 21.80 22.43 -14.88
C ASP A 165 20.38 22.79 -15.37
N ILE A 166 19.99 22.22 -16.52
CA ILE A 166 18.66 22.38 -17.12
C ILE A 166 17.59 21.77 -16.20
N ILE A 167 17.84 20.56 -15.69
CA ILE A 167 16.92 19.88 -14.75
C ILE A 167 16.76 20.69 -13.47
N SER A 168 17.87 21.16 -12.89
CA SER A 168 17.84 21.95 -11.65
C SER A 168 17.11 23.29 -11.85
N ARG A 169 17.31 23.93 -13.00
CA ARG A 169 16.58 25.14 -13.38
C ARG A 169 15.09 24.85 -13.53
N TYR A 170 14.72 23.77 -14.22
CA TYR A 170 13.33 23.34 -14.35
C TYR A 170 12.69 23.09 -12.98
N ASP A 171 13.35 22.36 -12.08
CA ASP A 171 12.82 22.06 -10.75
C ASP A 171 12.60 23.33 -9.94
N THR A 172 13.53 24.28 -10.00
CA THR A 172 13.39 25.59 -9.37
C THR A 172 12.22 26.37 -9.98
N LEU A 173 12.08 26.36 -11.31
CA LEU A 173 11.01 27.07 -12.00
C LEU A 173 9.64 26.45 -11.72
N LYS A 174 9.58 25.12 -11.62
CA LYS A 174 8.39 24.37 -11.25
C LYS A 174 7.98 24.66 -9.81
N ALA A 175 8.92 24.66 -8.87
CA ALA A 175 8.68 25.00 -7.47
C ALA A 175 8.19 26.45 -7.31
N THR A 176 8.85 27.40 -7.97
CA THR A 176 8.41 28.80 -7.93
C THR A 176 7.03 28.98 -8.58
N ASN A 177 6.73 28.30 -9.68
CA ASN A 177 5.40 28.33 -10.30
C ASN A 177 4.33 27.77 -9.37
N THR A 178 4.58 26.64 -8.69
CA THR A 178 3.64 26.10 -7.71
C THR A 178 3.38 27.07 -6.56
N ASP A 179 4.42 27.73 -6.05
CA ASP A 179 4.29 28.73 -5.00
C ASP A 179 3.50 29.96 -5.47
N LEU A 180 3.74 30.42 -6.70
CA LEU A 180 3.02 31.55 -7.29
C LEU A 180 1.54 31.24 -7.49
N ILE A 181 1.20 30.04 -7.98
CA ILE A 181 -0.19 29.60 -8.12
C ILE A 181 -0.89 29.56 -6.76
N MET A 182 -0.22 29.03 -5.72
CA MET A 182 -0.77 29.03 -4.35
C MET A 182 -0.99 30.45 -3.83
N LYS A 183 0.00 31.34 -3.99
CA LYS A 183 -0.11 32.75 -3.57
C LYS A 183 -1.21 33.48 -4.33
N LEU A 184 -1.35 33.25 -5.63
CA LEU A 184 -2.41 33.82 -6.45
C LEU A 184 -3.77 33.40 -5.91
N ARG A 185 -3.97 32.11 -5.64
CA ARG A 185 -5.22 31.59 -5.08
C ARG A 185 -5.56 32.24 -3.74
N VAL A 186 -4.61 32.28 -2.80
CA VAL A 186 -4.83 32.92 -1.48
C VAL A 186 -5.13 34.41 -1.61
N THR A 187 -4.49 35.09 -2.56
CA THR A 187 -4.74 36.53 -2.80
C THR A 187 -6.12 36.74 -3.41
N GLN A 188 -6.53 35.88 -4.34
CA GLN A 188 -7.86 35.91 -4.94
C GLN A 188 -8.95 35.67 -3.88
N ASP A 189 -8.78 34.67 -3.02
CA ASP A 189 -9.72 34.39 -1.93
C ASP A 189 -9.88 35.62 -1.00
N LYS A 190 -8.78 36.32 -0.68
CA LYS A 190 -8.82 37.56 0.12
C LYS A 190 -9.49 38.72 -0.61
N ILE A 191 -9.28 38.85 -1.92
CA ILE A 191 -9.95 39.88 -2.73
C ILE A 191 -11.45 39.61 -2.72
N GLU A 192 -11.88 38.37 -2.93
CA GLU A 192 -13.29 38.00 -2.90
C GLU A 192 -13.92 38.25 -1.52
N GLU A 193 -13.24 37.90 -0.44
CA GLU A 193 -13.69 38.19 0.93
C GLU A 193 -13.84 39.70 1.18
N THR A 194 -12.85 40.51 0.78
CA THR A 194 -12.92 41.97 0.96
C THR A 194 -13.99 42.63 0.09
N GLN A 195 -14.20 42.14 -1.14
CA GLN A 195 -15.28 42.59 -2.01
C GLN A 195 -16.66 42.26 -1.44
N LEU A 196 -16.84 41.05 -0.88
CA LEU A 196 -18.08 40.65 -0.23
C LEU A 196 -18.37 41.53 0.99
N LEU A 197 -17.37 41.77 1.85
CA LEU A 197 -17.49 42.66 3.01
C LEU A 197 -17.84 44.09 2.59
N PHE A 198 -17.19 44.61 1.55
CA PHE A 198 -17.48 45.94 1.02
C PHE A 198 -18.91 46.04 0.48
N SER A 199 -19.37 45.06 -0.30
CA SER A 199 -20.74 45.03 -0.84
C SER A 199 -21.77 45.02 0.29
N ARG A 200 -21.57 44.17 1.30
CA ARG A 200 -22.45 44.07 2.47
C ARG A 200 -22.52 45.39 3.24
N ASN A 201 -21.37 46.00 3.53
CA ASN A 201 -21.31 47.28 4.24
C ASN A 201 -21.98 48.39 3.42
N SER A 202 -21.78 48.40 2.11
CA SER A 202 -22.44 49.36 1.21
C SER A 202 -23.96 49.22 1.22
N GLU A 203 -24.49 47.99 1.17
CA GLU A 203 -25.92 47.72 1.30
C GLU A 203 -26.48 48.18 2.66
N GLU A 204 -25.75 47.91 3.75
CA GLU A 204 -26.13 48.34 5.09
C GLU A 204 -26.19 49.87 5.20
N GLN A 205 -25.17 50.58 4.67
CA GLN A 205 -25.17 52.05 4.64
C GLN A 205 -26.29 52.60 3.77
N ASN A 206 -26.56 52.01 2.60
CA ASN A 206 -27.68 52.41 1.75
C ASN A 206 -29.02 52.24 2.47
N ASN A 207 -29.22 51.16 3.22
CA ASN A 207 -30.40 50.96 4.05
C ASN A 207 -30.54 52.02 5.15
N ILE A 208 -29.44 52.40 5.80
CA ILE A 208 -29.42 53.48 6.79
C ILE A 208 -29.81 54.81 6.15
N ILE A 209 -29.25 55.15 4.98
CA ILE A 209 -29.60 56.36 4.23
C ILE A 209 -31.08 56.35 3.85
N LEU A 210 -31.63 55.23 3.38
CA LEU A 210 -33.06 55.10 3.07
C LEU A 210 -33.92 55.33 4.31
N ASN A 211 -33.54 54.80 5.46
CA ASN A 211 -34.25 55.04 6.72
C ASN A 211 -34.23 56.54 7.10
N TYR A 212 -33.08 57.21 7.02
CA TYR A 212 -33.01 58.65 7.28
C TYR A 212 -33.82 59.47 6.28
N ASN A 213 -33.81 59.11 4.99
CA ASN A 213 -34.62 59.78 3.97
C ASN A 213 -36.12 59.63 4.27
N ASN A 214 -36.57 58.45 4.71
CA ASN A 214 -37.94 58.22 5.13
C ASN A 214 -38.31 59.09 6.34
N ASP A 215 -37.41 59.25 7.31
CA ASP A 215 -37.66 60.10 8.48
C ASP A 215 -37.66 61.59 8.13
N ILE A 216 -36.78 62.04 7.23
CA ILE A 216 -36.81 63.39 6.66
C ILE A 216 -38.17 63.65 6.00
N ALA A 217 -38.65 62.72 5.16
CA ALA A 217 -39.95 62.86 4.51
C ALA A 217 -41.10 62.98 5.52
N LYS A 218 -41.11 62.15 6.58
CA LYS A 218 -42.10 62.26 7.67
C LYS A 218 -42.05 63.62 8.37
N LEU A 219 -40.86 64.13 8.66
CA LEU A 219 -40.68 65.42 9.32
C LEU A 219 -41.11 66.58 8.41
N GLN A 220 -40.81 66.51 7.12
CA GLN A 220 -41.28 67.48 6.13
C GLN A 220 -42.80 67.50 6.04
N SER A 221 -43.47 66.35 5.94
CA SER A 221 -44.94 66.30 5.93
C SER A 221 -45.55 66.90 7.20
N LYS A 222 -44.97 66.66 8.37
CA LYS A 222 -45.42 67.29 9.63
C LYS A 222 -45.23 68.81 9.61
N LEU A 223 -44.08 69.27 9.12
CA LEU A 223 -43.79 70.70 9.00
C LEU A 223 -44.79 71.39 8.07
N GLU A 224 -45.09 70.80 6.92
CA GLU A 224 -46.10 71.30 5.99
C GLU A 224 -47.50 71.33 6.62
N GLU A 225 -47.88 70.29 7.37
CA GLU A 225 -49.14 70.24 8.13
C GLU A 225 -49.25 71.40 9.14
N TYR A 226 -48.19 71.63 9.92
CA TYR A 226 -48.16 72.73 10.89
C TYR A 226 -48.18 74.10 10.20
N GLN A 227 -47.43 74.28 9.11
CA GLN A 227 -47.44 75.52 8.33
C GLN A 227 -48.84 75.81 7.77
N GLN A 228 -49.53 74.80 7.24
CA GLN A 228 -50.89 74.94 6.75
C GLN A 228 -51.86 75.33 7.88
N ARG A 229 -51.73 74.72 9.06
CA ARG A 229 -52.54 75.08 10.24
C ARG A 229 -52.28 76.52 10.68
N THR A 230 -51.01 76.92 10.76
CA THR A 230 -50.63 78.30 11.12
C THR A 230 -51.20 79.31 10.13
N ALA A 231 -51.08 79.04 8.82
CA ALA A 231 -51.65 79.91 7.79
C ALA A 231 -53.18 80.05 7.90
N LYS A 232 -53.89 78.95 8.22
CA LYS A 232 -55.34 78.98 8.48
C LYS A 232 -55.67 79.86 9.69
N TRP A 233 -55.00 79.66 10.82
CA TRP A 233 -55.24 80.46 12.03
C TRP A 233 -54.92 81.93 11.83
N GLN A 234 -53.86 82.24 11.08
CA GLN A 234 -53.50 83.62 10.76
C GLN A 234 -54.54 84.29 9.87
N SER A 235 -55.08 83.58 8.86
CA SER A 235 -56.19 84.10 8.05
C SER A 235 -57.45 84.36 8.88
N GLU A 236 -57.83 83.44 9.78
CA GLU A 236 -58.97 83.65 10.69
C GLU A 236 -58.72 84.83 11.65
N TRP A 237 -57.50 84.97 12.18
CA TRP A 237 -57.11 86.11 13.00
C TRP A 237 -57.22 87.44 12.24
N ASP A 238 -56.72 87.51 11.01
CA ASP A 238 -56.80 88.71 10.17
C ASP A 238 -58.25 89.09 9.88
N LYS A 239 -59.16 88.13 9.66
CA LYS A 239 -60.61 88.40 9.52
C LYS A 239 -61.19 89.00 10.79
N ILE A 240 -60.86 88.45 11.96
CA ILE A 240 -61.33 88.97 13.25
C ILE A 240 -60.80 90.38 13.45
N LEU A 241 -59.51 90.62 13.17
CA LEU A 241 -58.87 91.92 13.30
C LEU A 241 -59.52 92.94 12.37
N ASN A 242 -59.72 92.61 11.08
CA ASN A 242 -60.39 93.48 10.12
C ASN A 242 -61.83 93.79 10.55
N THR A 243 -62.57 92.80 11.05
CA THR A 243 -63.92 93.03 11.59
C THR A 243 -63.88 93.97 12.80
N ALA A 244 -62.89 93.82 13.68
CA ALA A 244 -62.73 94.68 14.85
C ALA A 244 -62.32 96.11 14.45
N THR A 245 -61.45 96.28 13.45
CA THR A 245 -61.07 97.61 12.94
C THR A 245 -62.23 98.29 12.23
N GLU A 246 -63.00 97.57 11.42
CA GLU A 246 -64.24 98.07 10.80
C GLU A 246 -65.26 98.52 11.87
N LYS A 247 -65.52 97.69 12.89
CA LYS A 247 -66.41 98.05 14.00
C LYS A 247 -65.88 99.25 14.79
N SER A 248 -64.57 99.32 15.02
CA SER A 248 -63.94 100.45 15.71
C SER A 248 -64.03 101.74 14.88
N LEU A 249 -63.87 101.66 13.56
CA LEU A 249 -64.03 102.78 12.65
C LEU A 249 -65.49 103.26 12.63
N LEU A 250 -66.46 102.35 12.49
CA LEU A 250 -67.88 102.67 12.52
C LEU A 250 -68.28 103.31 13.85
N LEU A 251 -67.76 102.81 14.97
CA LEU A 251 -67.97 103.42 16.28
C LEU A 251 -67.40 104.84 16.32
N GLY A 252 -66.18 105.04 15.82
CA GLY A 252 -65.56 106.36 15.70
C GLY A 252 -66.37 107.33 14.85
N GLN A 253 -66.82 106.90 13.67
CA GLN A 253 -67.67 107.68 12.77
C GLN A 253 -69.02 108.03 13.41
N THR A 254 -69.66 107.06 14.07
CA THR A 254 -70.93 107.29 14.79
C THR A 254 -70.74 108.32 15.90
N LYS A 255 -69.69 108.17 16.72
CA LYS A 255 -69.34 109.15 17.76
C LYS A 255 -69.11 110.55 17.20
N MET A 256 -68.40 110.67 16.08
CA MET A 256 -68.19 111.96 15.41
C MET A 256 -69.49 112.56 14.87
N ALA A 257 -70.32 111.76 14.19
CA ALA A 257 -71.62 112.21 13.67
C ALA A 257 -72.57 112.64 14.79
N THR A 258 -72.65 111.86 15.88
CA THR A 258 -73.38 112.22 17.10
C THR A 258 -72.85 113.54 17.68
N ASN A 259 -71.54 113.69 17.85
CA ASN A 259 -70.95 114.92 18.39
C ASN A 259 -71.25 116.13 17.49
N ASN A 260 -71.22 115.96 16.17
CA ASN A 260 -71.57 117.01 15.21
C ASN A 260 -73.05 117.40 15.30
N LEU A 261 -73.97 116.43 15.33
CA LEU A 261 -75.40 116.68 15.50
C LEU A 261 -75.72 117.33 16.86
N PHE A 262 -75.07 116.88 17.93
CA PHE A 262 -75.23 117.45 19.26
C PHE A 262 -74.76 118.90 19.29
N ASN A 263 -73.64 119.22 18.64
CA ASN A 263 -73.19 120.60 18.50
C ASN A 263 -74.18 121.46 17.71
N LEU A 264 -74.82 120.94 16.65
CA LEU A 264 -75.89 121.64 15.93
C LEU A 264 -77.12 121.91 16.82
N VAL A 265 -77.57 120.91 17.58
CA VAL A 265 -78.67 121.07 18.57
C VAL A 265 -78.29 122.11 19.62
N ARG A 266 -77.06 122.07 20.11
CA ARG A 266 -76.54 123.03 21.07
C ARG A 266 -76.52 124.45 20.51
N MET A 267 -76.15 124.62 19.23
CA MET A 267 -76.20 125.91 18.55
C MET A 267 -77.63 126.42 18.38
N ASN A 268 -78.60 125.57 17.98
CA ASN A 268 -80.02 125.94 17.86
C ASN A 268 -80.67 126.32 19.20
N LEU A 269 -80.14 125.80 20.31
CA LEU A 269 -80.59 126.12 21.66
C LEU A 269 -79.76 127.26 22.31
N ASP A 270 -79.14 128.13 21.50
CA ASP A 270 -78.28 129.25 21.95
C ASP A 270 -77.22 128.83 22.98
N ASN A 271 -76.63 127.65 22.83
CA ASN A 271 -75.62 127.09 23.72
C ASN A 271 -76.06 126.88 25.18
N ARG A 272 -77.37 126.84 25.46
CA ARG A 272 -77.90 126.61 26.82
C ARG A 272 -77.64 125.20 27.37
N VAL A 273 -77.27 124.26 26.51
CA VAL A 273 -76.86 122.89 26.88
C VAL A 273 -75.34 122.83 27.03
N ARG A 274 -74.83 122.26 28.14
CA ARG A 274 -73.38 122.09 28.38
C ARG A 274 -72.80 121.00 27.47
N TYR A 275 -71.57 121.20 27.03
CA TYR A 275 -70.83 120.19 26.27
C TYR A 275 -70.55 118.96 27.15
N THR A 276 -70.67 117.76 26.58
CA THR A 276 -70.26 116.48 27.19
C THR A 276 -69.53 115.65 26.15
N SER A 277 -68.53 114.88 26.56
CA SER A 277 -67.79 113.94 25.70
C SER A 277 -68.44 112.54 25.66
N ASP A 278 -69.42 112.28 26.52
CA ASP A 278 -70.16 111.00 26.53
C ASP A 278 -71.18 110.95 25.39
N THR A 279 -70.96 110.02 24.46
CA THR A 279 -71.77 109.84 23.24
C THR A 279 -73.24 109.50 23.56
N ASN A 280 -73.51 108.71 24.60
CA ASN A 280 -74.89 108.35 24.94
C ASN A 280 -75.66 109.59 25.45
N ALA A 281 -75.03 110.37 26.33
CA ALA A 281 -75.61 111.63 26.81
C ALA A 281 -75.83 112.64 25.67
N GLN A 282 -74.96 112.67 24.65
CA GLN A 282 -75.16 113.48 23.45
C GLN A 282 -76.39 113.03 22.65
N LEU A 283 -76.54 111.72 22.40
CA LEU A 283 -77.71 111.14 21.70
C LEU A 283 -79.01 111.44 22.42
N ASP A 284 -79.07 111.29 23.74
CA ASP A 284 -80.27 111.59 24.54
C ASP A 284 -80.75 113.03 24.34
N LYS A 285 -79.80 113.98 24.27
CA LYS A 285 -80.11 115.40 24.05
C LYS A 285 -80.54 115.69 22.61
N ILE A 286 -79.92 115.04 21.62
CA ILE A 286 -80.37 115.12 20.23
C ILE A 286 -81.81 114.58 20.11
N GLN A 287 -82.09 113.43 20.73
CA GLN A 287 -83.42 112.82 20.72
C GLN A 287 -84.46 113.73 21.38
N GLN A 288 -84.18 114.29 22.56
CA GLN A 288 -85.06 115.24 23.24
C GLN A 288 -85.38 116.46 22.35
N PHE A 289 -84.39 116.97 21.62
CA PHE A 289 -84.58 118.08 20.69
C PHE A 289 -85.43 117.69 19.47
N ILE A 290 -85.16 116.54 18.85
CA ILE A 290 -85.94 116.08 17.68
C ILE A 290 -87.39 115.82 18.08
N VAL A 291 -87.66 115.07 19.16
CA VAL A 291 -89.02 114.79 19.62
C VAL A 291 -89.75 116.08 20.00
N GLY A 292 -89.08 117.00 20.70
CA GLY A 292 -89.65 118.31 21.02
C GLY A 292 -89.98 119.14 19.78
N SER A 293 -89.12 119.10 18.76
CA SER A 293 -89.33 119.78 17.48
C SER A 293 -90.47 119.14 16.67
N SER A 294 -90.53 117.81 16.57
CA SER A 294 -91.63 117.09 15.90
C SER A 294 -92.98 117.35 16.56
N TYR A 295 -93.02 117.40 17.89
CA TYR A 295 -94.24 117.75 18.64
C TYR A 295 -94.69 119.18 18.33
N LEU A 296 -93.74 120.12 18.18
CA LEU A 296 -94.01 121.50 17.76
C LEU A 296 -94.48 121.58 16.30
N THR A 297 -93.93 120.78 15.38
CA THR A 297 -94.35 120.79 13.97
C THR A 297 -95.75 120.18 13.79
N ILE A 298 -96.09 119.12 14.53
CA ILE A 298 -97.44 118.54 14.53
C ILE A 298 -98.45 119.55 15.10
N LEU A 299 -98.10 120.23 16.20
CA LEU A 299 -98.91 121.35 16.73
C LEU A 299 -99.09 122.49 15.73
N CYS A 300 -98.08 122.77 14.88
CA CYS A 300 -98.18 123.76 13.82
C CYS A 300 -98.97 123.30 12.58
N GLN A 301 -99.06 121.98 12.31
CA GLN A 301 -99.88 121.42 11.22
C GLN A 301 -101.35 121.21 11.60
N GLU A 302 -101.65 120.97 12.89
CA GLU A 302 -103.03 120.95 13.41
C GLU A 302 -103.64 122.35 13.56
N LEU A 303 -102.86 123.41 13.31
CA LEU A 303 -103.28 124.82 13.29
C LEU A 303 -103.44 125.39 11.86
N GLN A 304 -103.47 124.54 10.82
CA GLN A 304 -103.96 124.86 9.46
C GLN A 304 -105.35 124.29 9.22
#